data_AF-A0A947BLY1-F1
#
_entry.id   AF-A0A947BLY1-F1
#
_cell.length_a   1.000
_cell.length_b   1.000
_cell.length_c   1.000
_cell.angle_alpha   90.00
_cell.angle_beta   90.00
_cell.angle_gamma   90.00
#
_symmetry.space_group_name_H-M   'P 1'
#
loop_
_entity.id
_entity.type
_entity.pdbx_description
1 polymer ?
#
loop_
_entity_poly.entity_id
_entity_poly.type
_entity_poly.pdbx_seq_one_letter_code
_entity_poly.pdbx_strand_id
1 'polypeptide(L)'
;MQKTIKLLTMCLTLFFTSANASGLPLSQIPRVNGFAIIDNEGEQYIAATDGGLFHSDDHGHTWSPYSNNGLPATLVTTTPRGTVYAFVVTKGLLQLNLETSQWHEVNNEFGSQVLRQLSTTSWTPSRLVALNQYGKFIVSDNFGNDWNRIEGPYTASSDEERRGHALYREKCQTCHGKDGAGENYSLEALSNKDYIMAPALDASAHAWHHTDEALQKLVLEGSTRTSRMVAWKNKGISESDAHDLVAYIKSLWTRRELDCQGPRHMQCMQ
;
A
#
# COMPACT_ATOMS: atom_id res chain seq x y z
N MET A 1 -65.25 35.20 -26.46
CA MET A 1 -64.48 34.35 -27.39
C MET A 1 -63.00 34.48 -27.07
N GLN A 2 -62.47 33.61 -26.20
CA GLN A 2 -61.04 33.54 -25.87
C GLN A 2 -60.33 32.65 -26.89
N LYS A 3 -59.30 33.16 -27.55
CA LYS A 3 -58.34 32.34 -28.32
C LYS A 3 -57.06 32.21 -27.50
N THR A 4 -56.86 31.04 -26.93
CA THR A 4 -55.63 30.66 -26.22
C THR A 4 -54.60 30.20 -27.25
N ILE A 5 -53.51 30.93 -27.42
CA ILE A 5 -52.35 30.49 -28.20
C ILE A 5 -51.46 29.69 -27.24
N LYS A 6 -51.42 28.36 -27.42
CA LYS A 6 -50.38 27.51 -26.82
C LYS A 6 -49.15 27.60 -27.71
N LEU A 7 -48.10 28.30 -27.27
CA LEU A 7 -46.77 28.12 -27.84
C LEU A 7 -46.17 26.84 -27.26
N LEU A 8 -45.93 25.87 -28.13
CA LEU A 8 -45.29 24.60 -27.83
C LEU A 8 -43.79 24.86 -27.66
N THR A 9 -43.26 24.80 -26.45
CA THR A 9 -41.81 24.85 -26.21
C THR A 9 -41.21 23.53 -26.69
N MET A 10 -40.66 23.53 -27.90
CA MET A 10 -39.88 22.43 -28.46
C MET A 10 -38.55 22.37 -27.71
N CYS A 11 -38.46 21.51 -26.70
CA CYS A 11 -37.22 21.24 -25.99
C CYS A 11 -36.30 20.49 -26.96
N LEU A 12 -35.37 21.22 -27.57
CA LEU A 12 -34.30 20.65 -28.40
C LEU A 12 -33.36 19.90 -27.45
N THR A 13 -33.60 18.60 -27.27
CA THR A 13 -32.61 17.70 -26.66
C THR A 13 -31.42 17.64 -27.60
N LEU A 14 -30.41 18.46 -27.31
CA LEU A 14 -29.07 18.30 -27.84
C LEU A 14 -28.56 16.94 -27.34
N PHE A 15 -28.63 15.92 -28.19
CA PHE A 15 -27.75 14.77 -28.05
C PHE A 15 -26.33 15.31 -28.18
N PHE A 16 -25.64 15.48 -27.05
CA PHE A 16 -24.20 15.51 -27.07
C PHE A 16 -23.77 14.12 -27.53
N THR A 17 -23.50 13.98 -28.83
CA THR A 17 -22.64 12.91 -29.29
C THR A 17 -21.28 13.19 -28.65
N SER A 18 -20.98 12.50 -27.56
CA SER A 18 -19.66 12.48 -26.97
C SER A 18 -18.67 12.16 -28.09
N ALA A 19 -17.72 13.06 -28.32
CA ALA A 19 -16.63 12.80 -29.24
C ALA A 19 -16.00 11.45 -28.87
N ASN A 20 -15.95 10.52 -29.82
CA ASN A 20 -15.31 9.22 -29.68
C ASN A 20 -13.82 9.41 -29.38
N ALA A 21 -13.45 9.55 -28.11
CA ALA A 21 -12.19 9.00 -27.64
C ALA A 21 -12.43 7.49 -27.59
N SER A 22 -12.13 6.78 -28.68
CA SER A 22 -12.25 5.32 -28.71
C SER A 22 -11.33 4.76 -27.63
N GLY A 23 -11.90 4.16 -26.58
CA GLY A 23 -11.12 3.52 -25.52
C GLY A 23 -10.17 2.46 -26.09
N LEU A 24 -9.16 2.11 -25.32
CA LEU A 24 -8.16 1.13 -25.72
C LEU A 24 -8.76 -0.28 -25.67
N PRO A 25 -8.50 -1.17 -26.65
CA PRO A 25 -8.82 -2.59 -26.49
C PRO A 25 -7.95 -3.19 -25.38
N LEU A 26 -8.41 -4.29 -24.76
CA LEU A 26 -7.70 -4.98 -23.66
C LEU A 26 -6.24 -5.33 -24.01
N SER A 27 -5.94 -5.63 -25.27
CA SER A 27 -4.57 -5.95 -25.72
C SER A 27 -3.61 -4.75 -25.73
N GLN A 28 -4.11 -3.53 -25.55
CA GLN A 28 -3.33 -2.28 -25.59
C GLN A 28 -3.20 -1.61 -24.21
N ILE A 29 -3.93 -2.06 -23.19
CA ILE A 29 -3.71 -1.57 -21.83
C ILE A 29 -2.51 -2.27 -21.19
N PRO A 30 -1.87 -1.65 -20.18
CA PRO A 30 -0.79 -2.30 -19.42
C PRO A 30 -1.24 -3.61 -18.78
N ARG A 31 -0.28 -4.45 -18.39
CA ARG A 31 -0.55 -5.75 -17.76
C ARG A 31 -1.49 -5.59 -16.56
N VAL A 32 -2.56 -6.37 -16.58
CA VAL A 32 -3.58 -6.39 -15.53
C VAL A 32 -3.06 -7.18 -14.32
N ASN A 33 -3.11 -6.56 -13.15
CA ASN A 33 -2.75 -7.11 -11.85
C ASN A 33 -3.96 -7.59 -11.04
N GLY A 34 -5.15 -7.05 -11.32
CA GLY A 34 -6.42 -7.41 -10.70
C GLY A 34 -7.60 -6.75 -11.42
N PHE A 35 -8.80 -7.27 -11.22
CA PHE A 35 -10.01 -6.71 -11.80
C PHE A 35 -11.17 -6.77 -10.80
N ALA A 36 -12.14 -5.87 -10.97
CA ALA A 36 -13.35 -5.80 -10.18
C ALA A 36 -14.54 -5.49 -11.09
N ILE A 37 -15.73 -5.96 -10.69
CA ILE A 37 -16.99 -5.69 -11.36
C ILE A 37 -17.80 -4.76 -10.44
N ILE A 38 -18.42 -3.75 -11.03
CA ILE A 38 -19.35 -2.84 -10.38
C ILE A 38 -20.69 -2.99 -11.09
N ASP A 39 -21.75 -3.26 -10.33
CA ASP A 39 -23.10 -3.42 -10.84
C ASP A 39 -24.03 -2.43 -10.13
N ASN A 40 -23.95 -1.16 -10.52
CA ASN A 40 -24.77 -0.10 -9.93
C ASN A 40 -25.81 0.47 -10.92
N GLU A 41 -25.51 0.49 -12.23
CA GLU A 41 -26.44 0.92 -13.29
C GLU A 41 -26.18 0.19 -14.64
N GLY A 42 -25.50 -0.96 -14.57
CA GLY A 42 -24.90 -1.70 -15.68
C GLY A 42 -23.57 -2.32 -15.25
N GLU A 43 -23.13 -3.40 -15.90
CA GLU A 43 -21.87 -4.07 -15.57
C GLU A 43 -20.68 -3.23 -16.04
N GLN A 44 -20.04 -2.53 -15.11
CA GLN A 44 -18.77 -1.83 -15.32
C GLN A 44 -17.62 -2.68 -14.81
N TYR A 45 -16.50 -2.68 -15.52
CA TYR A 45 -15.27 -3.36 -15.09
C TYR A 45 -14.21 -2.34 -14.73
N ILE A 46 -13.47 -2.61 -13.65
CA ILE A 46 -12.26 -1.87 -13.30
C ILE A 46 -11.08 -2.83 -13.31
N ALA A 47 -9.98 -2.41 -13.91
CA ALA A 47 -8.71 -3.14 -13.92
C ALA A 47 -7.64 -2.34 -13.19
N ALA A 48 -6.95 -2.98 -12.25
CA ALA A 48 -5.68 -2.52 -11.71
C ALA A 48 -4.57 -2.99 -12.64
N THR A 49 -3.72 -2.10 -13.12
CA THR A 49 -2.66 -2.40 -14.11
C THR A 49 -1.31 -1.82 -13.69
N ASP A 50 -0.25 -2.24 -14.38
CA ASP A 50 1.09 -1.67 -14.21
C ASP A 50 1.15 -0.16 -14.54
N GLY A 51 0.17 0.40 -15.25
CA GLY A 51 0.05 1.84 -15.54
C GLY A 51 -1.09 2.56 -14.81
N GLY A 52 -1.70 1.92 -13.81
CA GLY A 52 -2.77 2.50 -13.00
C GLY A 52 -4.13 1.83 -13.18
N LEU A 53 -5.18 2.52 -12.73
CA LEU A 53 -6.55 2.04 -12.79
C LEU A 53 -7.19 2.38 -14.13
N PHE A 54 -7.84 1.40 -14.74
CA PHE A 54 -8.63 1.54 -15.96
C PHE A 54 -10.07 1.09 -15.71
N HIS A 55 -11.04 1.65 -16.43
CA HIS A 55 -12.42 1.19 -16.44
C HIS A 55 -12.90 0.85 -17.84
N SER A 56 -13.94 0.03 -17.90
CA SER A 56 -14.71 -0.27 -19.10
C SER A 56 -16.21 -0.19 -18.75
N ASP A 57 -16.95 0.57 -19.55
CA ASP A 57 -18.40 0.73 -19.48
C ASP A 57 -19.14 -0.11 -20.53
N ASP A 58 -18.40 -0.96 -21.26
CA ASP A 58 -18.88 -1.74 -22.40
C ASP A 58 -18.50 -3.22 -22.28
N HIS A 59 -18.60 -3.78 -21.07
CA HIS A 59 -18.31 -5.19 -20.77
C HIS A 59 -16.91 -5.65 -21.20
N GLY A 60 -15.92 -4.76 -21.10
CA GLY A 60 -14.51 -5.04 -21.36
C GLY A 60 -14.07 -4.87 -22.81
N HIS A 61 -14.92 -4.36 -23.71
CA HIS A 61 -14.56 -4.14 -25.11
C HIS A 61 -13.55 -3.00 -25.27
N THR A 62 -13.75 -1.89 -24.57
CA THR A 62 -12.85 -0.74 -24.56
C THR A 62 -12.57 -0.26 -23.13
N TRP A 63 -11.37 0.27 -22.94
CA TRP A 63 -10.83 0.64 -21.65
C TRP A 63 -10.29 2.07 -21.65
N SER A 64 -10.63 2.81 -20.59
CA SER A 64 -10.19 4.19 -20.37
C SER A 64 -9.48 4.31 -19.01
N PRO A 65 -8.37 5.04 -18.92
CA PRO A 65 -7.69 5.25 -17.64
C PRO A 65 -8.51 6.16 -16.72
N TYR A 66 -8.55 5.85 -15.41
CA TYR A 66 -9.03 6.80 -14.39
C TYR A 66 -8.07 7.98 -14.20
N SER A 67 -6.77 7.76 -14.44
CA SER A 67 -5.76 8.80 -14.36
C SER A 67 -4.57 8.50 -15.27
N ASN A 68 -3.94 9.54 -15.82
CA ASN A 68 -2.80 9.42 -16.73
C ASN A 68 -1.43 9.60 -16.03
N ASN A 69 -1.35 9.33 -14.74
CA ASN A 69 -0.10 9.49 -13.97
C ASN A 69 0.85 8.27 -14.07
N GLY A 70 0.37 7.14 -14.64
CA GLY A 70 1.17 5.93 -14.84
C GLY A 70 1.57 5.23 -13.54
N LEU A 71 0.95 5.54 -12.41
CA LEU A 71 1.26 4.90 -11.14
C LEU A 71 0.69 3.49 -11.09
N PRO A 72 1.50 2.45 -10.82
CA PRO A 72 1.01 1.07 -10.79
C PRO A 72 -0.12 0.87 -9.78
N ALA A 73 -1.17 0.19 -10.21
CA ALA A 73 -2.23 -0.32 -9.34
C ALA A 73 -2.02 -1.83 -9.12
N THR A 74 -2.03 -2.24 -7.86
CA THR A 74 -1.68 -3.62 -7.45
C THR A 74 -2.89 -4.44 -7.01
N LEU A 75 -4.00 -3.76 -6.71
CA LEU A 75 -5.26 -4.33 -6.26
C LEU A 75 -6.41 -3.46 -6.76
N VAL A 76 -7.49 -4.10 -7.18
CA VAL A 76 -8.84 -3.54 -7.16
C VAL A 76 -9.80 -4.67 -6.77
N THR A 77 -10.80 -4.38 -5.94
CA THR A 77 -11.78 -5.38 -5.47
C THR A 77 -13.11 -4.74 -5.13
N THR A 78 -14.20 -5.46 -5.39
CA THR A 78 -15.55 -5.10 -4.94
C THR A 78 -15.92 -5.98 -3.75
N THR A 79 -16.26 -5.36 -2.62
CA THR A 79 -16.70 -6.05 -1.42
C THR A 79 -18.14 -6.58 -1.57
N PRO A 80 -18.59 -7.52 -0.72
CA PRO A 80 -19.98 -8.01 -0.76
C PRO A 80 -21.07 -6.95 -0.56
N ARG A 81 -20.73 -5.76 -0.05
CA ARG A 81 -21.66 -4.62 0.10
C ARG A 81 -21.56 -3.60 -1.05
N GLY A 82 -20.83 -3.92 -2.12
CA GLY A 82 -20.65 -3.03 -3.27
C GLY A 82 -19.60 -1.93 -3.08
N THR A 83 -18.93 -1.84 -1.92
CA THR A 83 -17.80 -0.92 -1.76
C THR A 83 -16.63 -1.39 -2.61
N VAL A 84 -16.03 -0.49 -3.38
CA VAL A 84 -14.89 -0.79 -4.25
C VAL A 84 -13.63 -0.17 -3.67
N TYR A 85 -12.61 -1.01 -3.46
CA TYR A 85 -11.28 -0.58 -3.01
C TYR A 85 -10.24 -0.80 -4.11
N ALA A 86 -9.23 0.05 -4.15
CA ALA A 86 -8.03 -0.14 -4.96
C ALA A 86 -6.77 0.16 -4.15
N PHE A 87 -5.64 -0.39 -4.56
CA PHE A 87 -4.34 -0.01 -4.03
C PHE A 87 -3.46 0.51 -5.16
N VAL A 88 -3.07 1.79 -5.06
CA VAL A 88 -2.22 2.46 -6.05
C VAL A 88 -0.91 2.86 -5.38
N VAL A 89 0.22 2.48 -5.98
CA VAL A 89 1.55 2.81 -5.44
C VAL A 89 1.68 4.33 -5.28
N THR A 90 2.26 4.77 -4.16
CA THR A 90 2.34 6.18 -3.69
C THR A 90 1.04 6.81 -3.16
N LYS A 91 -0.13 6.23 -3.44
CA LYS A 91 -1.44 6.72 -2.96
C LYS A 91 -2.04 5.85 -1.86
N GLY A 92 -1.61 4.60 -1.77
CA GLY A 92 -2.09 3.66 -0.77
C GLY A 92 -3.45 3.06 -1.13
N LEU A 93 -4.26 2.83 -0.11
CA LEU A 93 -5.62 2.30 -0.22
C LEU A 93 -6.57 3.43 -0.60
N LEU A 94 -7.29 3.23 -1.69
CA LEU A 94 -8.32 4.13 -2.20
C LEU A 94 -9.68 3.44 -2.16
N GLN A 95 -10.74 4.23 -2.03
CA GLN A 95 -12.12 3.79 -2.18
C GLN A 95 -12.81 4.61 -3.26
N LEU A 96 -13.63 3.95 -4.09
CA LEU A 96 -14.40 4.62 -5.14
C LEU A 96 -15.70 5.19 -4.57
N ASN A 97 -15.98 6.45 -4.85
CA ASN A 97 -17.31 7.03 -4.69
C ASN A 97 -18.11 6.74 -5.97
N LEU A 98 -19.16 5.92 -5.85
CA LEU A 98 -19.96 5.45 -7.00
C LEU A 98 -20.88 6.54 -7.58
N GLU A 99 -21.20 7.60 -6.83
CA GLU A 99 -22.05 8.70 -7.31
C GLU A 99 -21.26 9.70 -8.16
N THR A 100 -19.99 9.91 -7.81
CA THR A 100 -19.12 10.90 -8.46
C THR A 100 -18.06 10.27 -9.38
N SER A 101 -17.94 8.95 -9.37
CA SER A 101 -16.88 8.19 -10.04
C SER A 101 -15.47 8.66 -9.68
N GLN A 102 -15.29 9.18 -8.45
CA GLN A 102 -14.00 9.67 -7.95
C GLN A 102 -13.41 8.73 -6.89
N TRP A 103 -12.10 8.55 -6.95
CA TRP A 103 -11.34 7.82 -5.92
C TRP A 103 -10.95 8.76 -4.79
N HIS A 104 -11.14 8.33 -3.55
CA HIS A 104 -10.64 9.01 -2.36
C HIS A 104 -9.63 8.14 -1.61
N GLU A 105 -8.61 8.77 -1.04
CA GLU A 105 -7.62 8.10 -0.20
C GLU A 105 -8.24 7.73 1.14
N VAL A 106 -8.06 6.47 1.52
CA VAL A 106 -8.49 5.93 2.81
C VAL A 106 -7.30 5.90 3.76
N ASN A 107 -6.15 5.39 3.31
CA ASN A 107 -4.93 5.31 4.10
C ASN A 107 -3.71 5.13 3.17
N ASN A 108 -2.55 5.66 3.57
CA ASN A 108 -1.27 5.46 2.86
C ASN A 108 -0.10 5.13 3.81
N GLU A 109 -0.35 4.63 5.00
CA GLU A 109 0.65 4.26 6.01
C GLU A 109 1.07 2.78 5.92
N PHE A 110 1.31 2.29 4.70
CA PHE A 110 1.69 0.89 4.44
C PHE A 110 3.20 0.66 4.40
N GLY A 111 4.00 1.72 4.47
CA GLY A 111 5.45 1.66 4.29
C GLY A 111 5.82 1.18 2.90
N SER A 112 6.81 0.31 2.83
CA SER A 112 7.29 -0.29 1.59
C SER A 112 6.43 -1.50 1.15
N GLN A 113 5.20 -1.59 1.64
CA GLN A 113 4.26 -2.67 1.35
C GLN A 113 3.18 -2.22 0.37
N VAL A 114 2.75 -3.14 -0.49
CA VAL A 114 1.62 -2.95 -1.41
C VAL A 114 0.62 -4.08 -1.21
N LEU A 115 -0.67 -3.76 -1.26
CA LEU A 115 -1.70 -4.78 -1.11
C LEU A 115 -1.94 -5.48 -2.45
N ARG A 116 -1.96 -6.81 -2.42
CA ARG A 116 -2.21 -7.67 -3.59
C ARG A 116 -3.59 -8.27 -3.57
N GLN A 117 -4.15 -8.48 -2.38
CA GLN A 117 -5.49 -9.02 -2.18
C GLN A 117 -6.12 -8.34 -0.97
N LEU A 118 -7.43 -8.13 -1.02
CA LEU A 118 -8.23 -7.63 0.09
C LEU A 118 -9.58 -8.34 0.08
N SER A 119 -10.05 -8.73 1.26
CA SER A 119 -11.32 -9.44 1.43
C SER A 119 -12.01 -9.01 2.72
N THR A 120 -13.33 -9.08 2.72
CA THR A 120 -14.18 -8.76 3.87
C THR A 120 -15.46 -9.61 3.80
N THR A 121 -16.23 -9.61 4.88
CA THR A 121 -17.53 -10.30 4.95
C THR A 121 -18.67 -9.29 5.02
N SER A 122 -19.88 -9.69 4.61
CA SER A 122 -21.07 -8.83 4.69
C SER A 122 -21.50 -8.52 6.13
N TRP A 123 -21.15 -9.38 7.10
CA TRP A 123 -21.54 -9.26 8.51
C TRP A 123 -20.59 -8.34 9.31
N THR A 124 -19.33 -8.25 8.90
CA THR A 124 -18.30 -7.40 9.52
C THR A 124 -17.63 -6.51 8.46
N PRO A 125 -18.38 -5.61 7.80
CA PRO A 125 -17.86 -4.83 6.67
C PRO A 125 -16.74 -3.84 7.08
N SER A 126 -16.67 -3.47 8.36
CA SER A 126 -15.57 -2.66 8.89
C SER A 126 -14.26 -3.44 8.96
N ARG A 127 -14.32 -4.78 8.98
CA ARG A 127 -13.15 -5.63 9.06
C ARG A 127 -12.65 -6.00 7.67
N LEU A 128 -11.47 -5.52 7.31
CA LEU A 128 -10.77 -5.86 6.08
C LEU A 128 -9.57 -6.75 6.41
N VAL A 129 -9.36 -7.80 5.63
CA VAL A 129 -8.15 -8.63 5.68
C VAL A 129 -7.44 -8.50 4.35
N ALA A 130 -6.17 -8.13 4.37
CA ALA A 130 -5.38 -7.95 3.17
C ALA A 130 -4.10 -8.80 3.20
N LEU A 131 -3.64 -9.16 2.01
CA LEU A 131 -2.36 -9.83 1.76
C LEU A 131 -1.44 -8.86 1.03
N ASN A 132 -0.23 -8.66 1.56
CA ASN A 132 0.79 -7.83 0.90
C ASN A 132 1.65 -8.64 -0.09
N GLN A 133 2.56 -7.97 -0.80
CA GLN A 133 3.46 -8.62 -1.77
C GLN A 133 4.42 -9.65 -1.16
N TYR A 134 4.61 -9.63 0.16
CA TYR A 134 5.48 -10.54 0.91
C TYR A 134 4.71 -11.74 1.48
N GLY A 135 3.42 -11.88 1.15
CA GLY A 135 2.59 -12.97 1.65
C GLY A 135 2.15 -12.82 3.10
N LYS A 136 2.26 -11.62 3.70
CA LYS A 136 1.81 -11.36 5.07
C LYS A 136 0.37 -10.87 5.10
N PHE A 137 -0.39 -11.39 6.05
CA PHE A 137 -1.74 -10.92 6.35
C PHE A 137 -1.71 -9.72 7.29
N ILE A 138 -2.46 -8.69 6.93
CA ILE A 138 -2.74 -7.53 7.80
C ILE A 138 -4.25 -7.33 7.90
N VAL A 139 -4.69 -6.73 8.99
CA VAL A 139 -6.10 -6.54 9.31
C VAL A 139 -6.40 -5.09 9.64
N SER A 140 -7.54 -4.62 9.19
CA SER A 140 -8.17 -3.38 9.61
C SER A 140 -9.53 -3.70 10.19
N ASP A 141 -9.91 -3.09 11.31
CA ASP A 141 -11.24 -3.22 11.90
C ASP A 141 -12.11 -1.96 11.72
N ASN A 142 -11.61 -0.99 10.95
CA ASN A 142 -12.19 0.33 10.75
C ASN A 142 -12.18 0.78 9.28
N PHE A 143 -12.62 -0.09 8.37
CA PHE A 143 -12.80 0.22 6.94
C PHE A 143 -11.50 0.59 6.20
N GLY A 144 -10.35 0.13 6.69
CA GLY A 144 -9.05 0.39 6.09
C GLY A 144 -8.37 1.68 6.56
N ASN A 145 -8.96 2.41 7.52
CA ASN A 145 -8.37 3.64 8.08
C ASN A 145 -7.10 3.36 8.89
N ASP A 146 -7.02 2.22 9.57
CA ASP A 146 -5.81 1.75 10.25
C ASP A 146 -5.59 0.26 10.01
N TRP A 147 -4.31 -0.15 10.04
CA TRP A 147 -3.90 -1.52 9.81
C TRP A 147 -2.98 -2.02 10.92
N ASN A 148 -3.15 -3.30 11.27
CA ASN A 148 -2.34 -4.01 12.24
C ASN A 148 -1.95 -5.38 11.69
N ARG A 149 -0.91 -5.98 12.28
CA ARG A 149 -0.62 -7.41 12.07
C ARG A 149 -1.80 -8.25 12.54
N ILE A 150 -2.02 -9.39 11.91
CA ILE A 150 -3.09 -10.32 12.32
C ILE A 150 -2.92 -10.83 13.76
N GLU A 151 -1.68 -10.88 14.25
CA GLU A 151 -1.32 -11.24 15.62
C GLU A 151 -1.70 -10.17 16.66
N GLY A 152 -2.13 -8.99 16.20
CA GLY A 152 -2.49 -7.86 17.04
C GLY A 152 -1.35 -6.87 17.26
N PRO A 153 -1.54 -5.90 18.18
CA PRO A 153 -0.50 -4.94 18.57
C PRO A 153 0.74 -5.62 19.14
N TYR A 154 1.91 -5.06 18.85
CA TYR A 154 3.17 -5.56 19.39
C TYR A 154 3.18 -5.58 20.93
N THR A 155 3.56 -6.71 21.50
CA THR A 155 3.74 -6.90 22.94
C THR A 155 5.17 -7.40 23.17
N ALA A 156 5.97 -6.61 23.90
CA ALA A 156 7.36 -6.94 24.18
C ALA A 156 7.47 -8.21 25.06
N SER A 157 8.37 -9.11 24.67
CA SER A 157 8.64 -10.34 25.42
C SER A 157 9.72 -10.17 26.51
N SER A 158 10.50 -9.09 26.43
CA SER A 158 11.59 -8.78 27.36
C SER A 158 11.69 -7.28 27.65
N ASP A 159 12.57 -6.93 28.59
CA ASP A 159 12.84 -5.54 28.95
C ASP A 159 13.65 -4.82 27.85
N GLU A 160 14.58 -5.52 27.20
CA GLU A 160 15.34 -5.05 26.04
C GLU A 160 14.42 -4.69 24.89
N GLU A 161 13.50 -5.61 24.55
CA GLU A 161 12.48 -5.41 23.53
C GLU A 161 11.60 -4.19 23.82
N ARG A 162 11.20 -4.01 25.08
CA ARG A 162 10.38 -2.86 25.50
C ARG A 162 11.13 -1.53 25.36
N ARG A 163 12.40 -1.47 25.79
CA ARG A 163 13.23 -0.26 25.64
C ARG A 163 13.53 0.04 24.18
N GLY A 164 13.86 -1.01 23.42
CA GLY A 164 14.10 -0.94 21.98
C GLY A 164 12.90 -0.43 21.20
N HIS A 165 11.71 -0.94 21.50
CA HIS A 165 10.47 -0.48 20.86
C HIS A 165 10.18 1.00 21.15
N ALA A 166 10.34 1.44 22.41
CA ALA A 166 10.16 2.84 22.77
C ALA A 166 11.14 3.75 22.00
N LEU A 167 12.40 3.34 21.93
CA LEU A 167 13.44 4.09 21.23
C LEU A 167 13.22 4.09 19.71
N TYR A 168 12.80 2.97 19.14
CA TYR A 168 12.45 2.84 17.73
C TYR A 168 11.36 3.83 17.33
N ARG A 169 10.29 3.91 18.12
CA ARG A 169 9.18 4.85 17.88
C ARG A 169 9.63 6.30 17.89
N GLU A 170 10.59 6.63 18.76
CA GLU A 170 11.10 8.00 18.88
C GLU A 170 12.09 8.37 17.77
N LYS A 171 12.99 7.45 17.39
CA LYS A 171 14.15 7.77 16.55
C LYS A 171 14.09 7.20 15.14
N CYS A 172 13.50 6.02 14.96
CA CYS A 172 13.64 5.23 13.74
C CYS A 172 12.36 5.18 12.91
N GLN A 173 11.19 5.19 13.56
CA GLN A 173 9.88 4.98 12.91
C GLN A 173 9.57 6.00 11.82
N THR A 174 9.97 7.27 11.98
CA THR A 174 9.73 8.32 10.98
C THR A 174 10.32 7.97 9.60
N CYS A 175 11.40 7.19 9.56
CA CYS A 175 11.99 6.71 8.30
C CYS A 175 11.60 5.27 8.01
N HIS A 176 11.67 4.37 8.99
CA HIS A 176 11.48 2.93 8.80
C HIS A 176 10.02 2.45 8.93
N GLY A 177 9.07 3.37 9.05
CA GLY A 177 7.64 3.09 9.11
C GLY A 177 7.18 2.49 10.44
N LYS A 178 5.86 2.52 10.68
CA LYS A 178 5.26 1.83 11.85
C LYS A 178 5.63 0.34 11.81
N ASP A 179 6.01 -0.22 12.95
CA ASP A 179 6.38 -1.63 13.12
C ASP A 179 7.42 -2.13 12.09
N GLY A 180 8.33 -1.26 11.62
CA GLY A 180 9.35 -1.65 10.65
C GLY A 180 8.85 -1.88 9.23
N ALA A 181 7.68 -1.32 8.84
CA ALA A 181 7.09 -1.50 7.51
C ALA A 181 7.92 -0.90 6.35
N GLY A 182 8.92 -0.08 6.66
CA GLY A 182 9.74 0.66 5.70
C GLY A 182 9.12 1.98 5.30
N GLU A 183 9.83 2.71 4.47
CA GLU A 183 9.37 3.99 3.93
C GLU A 183 8.27 3.81 2.88
N ASN A 184 7.29 4.72 2.86
CA ASN A 184 6.29 4.79 1.80
C ASN A 184 6.92 5.05 0.44
N TYR A 185 6.40 4.41 -0.62
CA TYR A 185 6.80 4.76 -1.98
C TYR A 185 6.45 6.22 -2.30
N SER A 186 7.41 6.95 -2.86
CA SER A 186 7.25 8.30 -3.39
C SER A 186 7.62 8.34 -4.87
N LEU A 187 7.19 9.38 -5.58
CA LEU A 187 7.61 9.59 -6.97
C LEU A 187 9.13 9.68 -7.10
N GLU A 188 9.80 10.31 -6.14
CA GLU A 188 11.26 10.39 -6.11
C GLU A 188 11.88 8.99 -5.97
N ALA A 189 11.39 8.17 -5.03
CA ALA A 189 11.87 6.81 -4.85
C ALA A 189 11.67 5.92 -6.09
N LEU A 190 10.61 6.18 -6.89
CA LEU A 190 10.31 5.42 -8.11
C LEU A 190 11.08 5.91 -9.35
N SER A 191 11.51 7.17 -9.36
CA SER A 191 12.13 7.79 -10.55
C SER A 191 13.63 8.05 -10.40
N ASN A 192 14.13 8.16 -9.17
CA ASN A 192 15.53 8.44 -8.88
C ASN A 192 16.25 7.17 -8.39
N LYS A 193 17.10 6.61 -9.24
CA LYS A 193 17.92 5.42 -8.94
C LYS A 193 18.89 5.60 -7.76
N ASP A 194 19.26 6.84 -7.43
CA ASP A 194 20.19 7.15 -6.35
C ASP A 194 19.46 7.35 -5.00
N TYR A 195 18.12 7.35 -5.02
CA TYR A 195 17.31 7.42 -3.81
C TYR A 195 17.29 6.07 -3.08
N ILE A 196 18.00 6.00 -1.95
CA ILE A 196 17.96 4.83 -1.08
C ILE A 196 16.85 5.02 -0.05
N MET A 197 15.72 4.32 -0.26
CA MET A 197 14.62 4.26 0.70
C MET A 197 15.08 3.67 2.03
N ALA A 198 14.45 4.12 3.13
CA ALA A 198 14.61 3.41 4.39
C ALA A 198 13.91 2.04 4.28
N PRO A 199 14.66 0.92 4.35
CA PRO A 199 14.07 -0.40 4.13
C PRO A 199 13.13 -0.77 5.27
N ALA A 200 12.19 -1.67 4.98
CA ALA A 200 11.51 -2.39 6.04
C ALA A 200 12.54 -3.11 6.93
N LEU A 201 12.28 -3.09 8.23
CA LEU A 201 13.10 -3.76 9.24
C LEU A 201 12.40 -5.00 9.80
N ASP A 202 11.16 -5.24 9.41
CA ASP A 202 10.47 -6.50 9.68
C ASP A 202 10.99 -7.64 8.76
N ALA A 203 10.36 -8.82 8.83
CA ALA A 203 10.74 -9.97 7.99
C ALA A 203 10.57 -9.78 6.47
N SER A 204 10.05 -8.66 5.97
CA SER A 204 9.77 -8.48 4.54
C SER A 204 10.98 -8.09 3.68
N ALA A 205 12.04 -7.56 4.29
CA ALA A 205 13.20 -7.02 3.56
C ALA A 205 14.53 -7.58 4.08
N HIS A 206 15.64 -6.89 3.81
CA HIS A 206 16.99 -7.46 3.84
C HIS A 206 17.65 -7.52 5.24
N ALA A 207 17.08 -6.88 6.26
CA ALA A 207 17.78 -6.65 7.54
C ALA A 207 18.29 -7.93 8.22
N TRP A 208 17.51 -9.02 8.16
CA TRP A 208 17.86 -10.30 8.79
C TRP A 208 19.05 -11.03 8.14
N HIS A 209 19.52 -10.62 6.95
CA HIS A 209 20.77 -11.13 6.37
C HIS A 209 22.03 -10.68 7.12
N HIS A 210 21.91 -9.74 8.07
CA HIS A 210 23.01 -9.19 8.85
C HIS A 210 23.05 -9.75 10.28
N THR A 211 24.25 -9.82 10.86
CA THR A 211 24.43 -10.17 12.27
C THR A 211 23.98 -9.04 13.19
N ASP A 212 23.77 -9.34 14.48
CA ASP A 212 23.42 -8.33 15.48
C ASP A 212 24.49 -7.22 15.54
N GLU A 213 25.78 -7.58 15.48
CA GLU A 213 26.88 -6.62 15.50
C GLU A 213 26.88 -5.71 14.28
N ALA A 214 26.57 -6.25 13.10
CA ALA A 214 26.48 -5.46 11.87
C ALA A 214 25.29 -4.48 11.92
N LEU A 215 24.15 -4.90 12.46
CA LEU A 215 22.98 -4.04 12.65
C LEU A 215 23.25 -2.95 13.69
N GLN A 216 23.82 -3.29 14.84
CA GLN A 216 24.19 -2.33 15.89
C GLN A 216 25.20 -1.30 15.35
N LYS A 217 26.21 -1.77 14.60
CA LYS A 217 27.17 -0.89 13.94
C LYS A 217 26.51 0.08 12.98
N LEU A 218 25.57 -0.39 12.13
CA LEU A 218 24.84 0.46 11.21
C LEU A 218 24.00 1.53 11.95
N VAL A 219 23.38 1.18 13.07
CA VAL A 219 22.66 2.13 13.92
C VAL A 219 23.60 3.20 14.46
N LEU A 220 24.76 2.79 15.01
CA LEU A 220 25.69 3.69 15.69
C LEU A 220 26.45 4.60 14.71
N GLU A 221 26.92 4.04 13.60
CA GLU A 221 27.83 4.69 12.65
C GLU A 221 27.11 5.27 11.42
N GLY A 222 25.85 4.89 11.17
CA GLY A 222 25.09 5.30 10.00
C GLY A 222 25.50 4.57 8.73
N SER A 223 24.93 4.95 7.59
CA SER A 223 25.21 4.34 6.28
C SER A 223 26.27 5.12 5.51
N THR A 224 27.23 4.40 4.93
CA THR A 224 28.19 4.97 3.97
C THR A 224 27.60 5.17 2.57
N ARG A 225 26.42 4.57 2.30
CA ARG A 225 25.76 4.63 0.99
C ARG A 225 24.75 5.77 0.87
N THR A 226 24.28 6.30 1.99
CA THR A 226 23.30 7.38 2.02
C THR A 226 23.43 8.19 3.30
N SER A 227 23.34 9.51 3.20
CA SER A 227 23.32 10.42 4.35
C SER A 227 22.01 10.37 5.14
N ARG A 228 20.95 9.73 4.60
CA ARG A 228 19.64 9.61 5.25
C ARG A 228 19.69 8.76 6.51
N MET A 229 20.49 7.69 6.51
CA MET A 229 20.72 6.86 7.69
C MET A 229 21.93 7.41 8.47
N VAL A 230 21.63 8.27 9.42
CA VAL A 230 22.63 9.00 10.22
C VAL A 230 23.32 8.13 11.27
N ALA A 231 24.50 8.57 11.71
CA ALA A 231 25.19 7.98 12.86
C ALA A 231 24.48 8.37 14.18
N TRP A 232 23.65 7.48 14.71
CA TRP A 232 22.86 7.78 15.90
C TRP A 232 23.68 7.90 17.18
N LYS A 233 24.91 7.38 17.20
CA LYS A 233 25.85 7.57 18.31
C LYS A 233 26.09 9.05 18.61
N ASN A 234 26.20 9.87 17.57
CA ASN A 234 26.36 11.32 17.68
C ASN A 234 25.08 12.06 18.10
N LYS A 235 23.96 11.33 18.21
CA LYS A 235 22.64 11.81 18.62
C LYS A 235 22.18 11.20 19.95
N GLY A 236 23.10 10.61 20.70
CA GLY A 236 22.85 10.12 22.06
C GLY A 236 22.44 8.65 22.18
N ILE A 237 22.48 7.88 21.09
CA ILE A 237 22.27 6.42 21.15
C ILE A 237 23.56 5.73 21.62
N SER A 238 23.49 5.03 22.75
CA SER A 238 24.57 4.21 23.28
C SER A 238 24.65 2.83 22.63
N GLU A 239 25.69 2.06 22.93
CA GLU A 239 25.80 0.66 22.48
C GLU A 239 24.71 -0.22 23.08
N SER A 240 24.30 0.04 24.34
CA SER A 240 23.17 -0.65 24.97
C SER A 240 21.85 -0.33 24.27
N ASP A 241 21.65 0.93 23.87
CA ASP A 241 20.47 1.34 23.11
C ASP A 241 20.42 0.67 21.73
N ALA A 242 21.58 0.55 21.07
CA ALA A 242 21.68 -0.17 19.79
C ALA A 242 21.36 -1.66 19.95
N HIS A 243 21.80 -2.29 21.04
CA HIS A 243 21.44 -3.66 21.38
C HIS A 243 19.92 -3.82 21.58
N ASP A 244 19.31 -2.94 22.39
CA ASP A 244 17.87 -2.94 22.64
C ASP A 244 17.06 -2.70 21.34
N LEU A 245 17.51 -1.78 20.47
CA LEU A 245 16.92 -1.55 19.14
C LEU A 245 16.97 -2.81 18.28
N VAL A 246 18.10 -3.52 18.25
CA VAL A 246 18.21 -4.78 17.50
C VAL A 246 17.33 -5.86 18.10
N ALA A 247 17.20 -5.95 19.43
CA ALA A 247 16.25 -6.87 20.07
C ALA A 247 14.80 -6.61 19.60
N TYR A 248 14.38 -5.34 19.57
CA TYR A 248 13.06 -4.98 19.03
C TYR A 248 12.94 -5.30 17.53
N ILE A 249 13.92 -4.95 16.69
CA ILE A 249 13.87 -5.26 15.25
C ILE A 249 13.70 -6.77 15.02
N LYS A 250 14.40 -7.61 15.78
CA LYS A 250 14.30 -9.07 15.71
C LYS A 250 12.93 -9.59 16.13
N SER A 251 12.25 -8.92 17.05
CA SER A 251 10.87 -9.26 17.44
C SER A 251 9.85 -9.07 16.29
N LEU A 252 10.21 -8.31 15.26
CA LEU A 252 9.40 -8.11 14.06
C LEU A 252 9.57 -9.23 13.02
N TRP A 253 10.49 -10.16 13.27
CA TRP A 253 10.83 -11.24 12.34
C TRP A 253 10.02 -12.50 12.64
N THR A 254 9.80 -13.33 11.60
CA THR A 254 9.22 -14.65 11.84
C THR A 254 10.28 -15.59 12.37
N ARG A 255 9.85 -16.79 12.80
CA ARG A 255 10.79 -17.83 13.24
C ARG A 255 11.82 -18.16 12.17
N ARG A 256 11.44 -18.14 10.88
CA ARG A 256 12.35 -18.39 9.76
C ARG A 256 13.49 -17.39 9.75
N GLU A 257 13.21 -16.10 9.72
CA GLU A 257 14.26 -15.08 9.65
C GLU A 257 15.18 -15.10 10.89
N LEU A 258 14.63 -15.40 12.08
CA LEU A 258 15.43 -15.60 13.30
C LEU A 258 16.37 -16.81 13.19
N ASP A 259 15.88 -17.94 12.67
CA ASP A 259 16.66 -19.17 12.46
C ASP A 259 17.68 -19.05 11.31
N CYS A 260 17.46 -18.08 10.40
CA CYS A 260 18.27 -17.86 9.21
C CYS A 260 19.10 -16.57 9.27
N GLN A 261 19.17 -15.90 10.42
CA GLN A 261 19.81 -14.60 10.50
C GLN A 261 21.32 -14.63 10.19
N GLY A 262 21.80 -13.62 9.48
CA GLY A 262 23.22 -13.41 9.24
C GLY A 262 23.75 -14.44 8.24
N PRO A 263 24.98 -14.96 8.41
CA PRO A 263 25.55 -15.98 7.53
C PRO A 263 24.71 -17.26 7.39
N ARG A 264 23.78 -17.53 8.34
CA ARG A 264 22.88 -18.69 8.29
C ARG A 264 21.88 -18.64 7.13
N HIS A 265 21.60 -17.47 6.56
CA HIS A 265 20.59 -17.35 5.49
C HIS A 265 20.91 -18.23 4.28
N MET A 266 22.20 -18.40 3.96
CA MET A 266 22.67 -19.25 2.88
C MET A 266 22.23 -20.72 3.03
N GLN A 267 21.91 -21.16 4.25
CA GLN A 267 21.44 -22.51 4.54
C GLN A 267 19.92 -22.64 4.40
N CYS A 268 19.19 -21.52 4.38
CA CYS A 268 17.73 -21.43 4.34
C CYS A 268 17.14 -21.04 2.98
N MET A 269 18.00 -20.88 1.97
CA MET A 269 17.63 -20.54 0.59
C MET A 269 17.33 -21.78 -0.28
N GLN A 270 17.08 -22.93 0.37
CA GLN A 270 16.69 -24.18 -0.28
C GLN A 270 15.17 -24.29 -0.42
#